data_AF-A0A6P0X3F5-F1
#
_entry.id   AF-A0A6P0X3F5-F1
#
_cell.length_a   1.000
_cell.length_b   1.000
_cell.length_c   1.000
_cell.angle_alpha   90.00
_cell.angle_beta   90.00
_cell.angle_gamma   90.00
#
_symmetry.space_group_name_H-M   'P 1'
#
loop_
_entity.id
_entity.type
_entity.pdbx_description
1 polymer ?
#
loop_
_entity_poly.entity_id
_entity_poly.type
_entity_poly.pdbx_seq_one_letter_code
_entity_poly.pdbx_strand_id
1 'polypeptide(L)' 'MAINWELLKTHYLQGNRESQLGNLALNLMRLHIFIRQGSNDIVVQHLIRESQFFKE' A
#
# COMPACT_ATOMS: atom_id res chain seq x y z
N MET A 1 16.74 -1.56 -7.26
CA MET A 1 16.01 -2.84 -7.42
C MET A 1 14.60 -2.51 -7.90
N ALA A 2 14.11 -3.17 -8.94
CA ALA A 2 12.72 -3.00 -9.38
C ALA A 2 11.79 -3.73 -8.40
N ILE A 3 10.69 -3.09 -7.99
CA ILE A 3 9.68 -3.70 -7.13
C ILE A 3 8.90 -4.74 -7.94
N ASN A 4 8.82 -5.98 -7.46
CA ASN A 4 7.99 -7.02 -8.07
C ASN A 4 6.54 -6.91 -7.58
N TRP A 5 5.74 -6.13 -8.30
CA TRP A 5 4.35 -5.84 -7.94
C TRP A 5 3.43 -7.06 -7.95
N GLU A 6 3.66 -8.02 -8.85
CA GLU A 6 2.84 -9.24 -8.95
C GLU A 6 3.03 -10.14 -7.73
N LEU A 7 4.27 -10.27 -7.25
CA LEU A 7 4.56 -11.01 -6.03
C LEU A 7 3.92 -10.33 -4.80
N LEU A 8 4.02 -9.00 -4.72
CA LEU A 8 3.45 -8.23 -3.61
C LEU A 8 1.91 -8.34 -3.59
N LYS A 9 1.27 -8.27 -4.77
CA LYS A 9 -0.17 -8.47 -4.94
C LYS A 9 -0.60 -9.87 -4.51
N THR A 10 0.15 -10.90 -4.93
CA THR A 10 -0.12 -12.28 -4.54
C THR A 10 -0.11 -12.44 -3.03
N HIS A 11 0.89 -11.88 -2.34
CA HIS A 11 0.95 -11.90 -0.88
C HIS A 11 -0.19 -11.11 -0.23
N TYR A 12 -0.55 -9.95 -0.78
CA TYR A 12 -1.69 -9.15 -0.31
C TYR A 12 -3.00 -9.96 -0.38
N LEU A 13 -3.23 -10.65 -1.49
CA LEU A 13 -4.44 -11.44 -1.73
C LEU A 13 -4.49 -12.76 -0.96
N GLN A 14 -3.34 -13.29 -0.52
CA GLN A 14 -3.29 -14.44 0.40
C GLN A 14 -3.83 -14.10 1.81
N GLY A 15 -3.82 -12.82 2.19
CA GLY A 15 -4.40 -12.37 3.46
C GLY A 15 -5.93 -12.45 3.45
N ASN A 16 -6.52 -12.68 4.62
CA ASN A 16 -7.97 -12.59 4.78
C ASN A 16 -8.47 -11.14 4.63
N ARG A 17 -9.78 -10.95 4.49
CA ARG A 17 -10.41 -9.63 4.29
C ARG A 17 -10.06 -8.63 5.41
N GLU A 18 -9.97 -9.09 6.65
CA GLU A 18 -9.60 -8.27 7.80
C GLU A 18 -8.15 -7.76 7.70
N SER A 19 -7.21 -8.64 7.31
CA SER A 19 -5.82 -8.28 7.09
C SER A 19 -5.66 -7.29 5.94
N GLN A 20 -6.40 -7.49 4.84
CA GLN A 20 -6.42 -6.57 3.70
C GLN A 20 -6.93 -5.18 4.10
N LEU A 21 -8.01 -5.11 4.87
CA LEU A 21 -8.55 -3.85 5.40
C LEU A 21 -7.59 -3.17 6.38
N GLY A 22 -6.94 -3.95 7.25
CA GLY A 22 -5.91 -3.44 8.16
C GLY A 22 -4.74 -2.81 7.41
N ASN A 23 -4.22 -3.50 6.38
CA ASN A 23 -3.15 -3.00 5.53
C ASN A 23 -3.57 -1.71 4.78
N LEU A 24 -4.79 -1.68 4.25
CA LEU A 24 -5.34 -0.50 3.59
C LEU A 24 -5.41 0.69 4.57
N ALA A 25 -5.95 0.49 5.77
CA ALA A 25 -6.07 1.53 6.78
C ALA A 25 -4.69 2.09 7.20
N LEU A 26 -3.71 1.21 7.42
CA LEU A 26 -2.34 1.60 7.75
C LEU A 26 -1.69 2.41 6.62
N ASN A 27 -1.88 2.00 5.37
CA ASN A 27 -1.31 2.71 4.22
C ASN A 27 -1.94 4.09 4.05
N LEU A 28 -3.26 4.22 4.21
CA LEU A 28 -3.95 5.51 4.18
C LEU A 28 -3.47 6.44 5.31
N MET A 29 -3.27 5.91 6.51
CA MET A 29 -2.73 6.69 7.64
C MET A 29 -1.32 7.20 7.34
N ARG A 30 -0.45 6.36 6.79
CA ARG A 30 0.93 6.73 6.41
C ARG A 30 0.93 7.78 5.30
N LEU A 31 0.08 7.62 4.28
CA LEU A 31 -0.07 8.60 3.21
C LEU A 31 -0.49 9.96 3.74
N HIS A 32 -1.43 10.01 4.67
CA HIS A 32 -1.86 11.27 5.31
C HIS A 32 -0.69 11.98 6.03
N ILE A 33 0.18 11.22 6.71
CA ILE A 33 1.38 11.76 7.35
C ILE A 33 2.35 12.32 6.30
N PHE A 34 2.64 11.56 5.23
CA PHE A 34 3.56 11.99 4.19
C PHE A 34 3.07 13.22 3.40
N ILE A 35 1.77 13.29 3.12
CA ILE A 35 1.15 14.46 2.47
C ILE A 35 1.35 15.71 3.33
N ARG A 36 1.16 15.60 4.66
CA ARG A 36 1.40 16.72 5.59
C ARG A 36 2.86 17.15 5.66
N GLN A 37 3.79 16.23 5.40
CA GLN A 37 5.22 16.51 5.39
C GLN A 37 5.72 17.01 4.03
N GLY A 38 4.86 17.07 3.00
CA GLY A 38 5.25 17.48 1.65
C GLY A 38 6.20 16.51 0.95
N SER A 39 6.26 15.26 1.42
CA SER A 39 7.18 14.26 0.87
C SER A 39 6.57 13.57 -0.34
N ASN A 40 7.28 13.54 -1.46
CA ASN A 40 6.92 12.79 -2.67
C ASN A 40 7.99 11.73 -2.95
N ASP A 41 8.16 10.82 -2.00
CA ASP A 41 9.15 9.75 -2.06
C ASP A 41 8.58 8.48 -2.72
N ILE A 42 9.46 7.58 -3.16
CA ILE A 42 9.13 6.26 -3.69
C ILE A 42 8.23 5.46 -2.75
N VAL A 43 8.31 5.74 -1.45
CA VAL A 43 7.44 5.18 -0.41
C VAL A 43 5.98 5.58 -0.62
N VAL A 44 5.69 6.84 -0.99
CA VAL A 44 4.32 7.31 -1.25
C VAL A 44 3.73 6.59 -2.45
N GLN A 45 4.51 6.46 -3.53
CA GLN A 45 4.10 5.70 -4.72
C GLN A 45 3.84 4.23 -4.38
N HIS A 46 4.66 3.64 -3.52
CA HIS A 46 4.47 2.27 -3.05
C HIS A 46 3.19 2.09 -2.24
N LEU A 47 2.94 2.96 -1.26
CA LEU A 47 1.73 2.91 -0.44
C LEU A 47 0.46 3.09 -1.28
N ILE A 48 0.49 3.97 -2.29
CA ILE A 48 -0.61 4.14 -3.24
C ILE A 48 -0.84 2.84 -4.02
N ARG A 49 0.22 2.25 -4.60
CA ARG A 49 0.08 1.04 -5.42
C ARG A 49 -0.40 -0.16 -4.62
N GLU A 50 0.12 -0.37 -3.41
CA GLU A 50 -0.34 -1.46 -2.53
C GLU A 50 -1.80 -1.26 -2.11
N SER A 51 -2.23 -0.01 -1.85
CA SER A 51 -3.63 0.30 -1.52
C SER A 51 -4.61 0.01 -2.66
N GLN A 52 -4.14 0.04 -3.92
CA GLN A 52 -4.97 -0.30 -5.08
C GLN A 52 -5.30 -1.79 -5.15
N PHE A 53 -4.47 -2.67 -4.58
CA PHE A 53 -4.72 -4.12 -4.58
C PHE A 53 -6.02 -4.50 -3.88
N PHE A 54 -6.53 -3.68 -2.97
CA PHE A 54 -7.82 -3.93 -2.32
C PHE A 54 -9.02 -3.92 -3.30
N LYS A 55 -8.88 -3.21 -4.43
CA LYS A 55 -9.94 -3.04 -5.44
C LYS A 55 -9.82 -4.02 -6.62
N GLU A 56 -8.66 -4.67 -6.75
CA GLU A 56 -8.33 -5.58 -7.86
C GLU A 56 -8.69 -7.03 -7.50
#